data_AF-A0A8T2QDW3-F1
#
_entry.id   AF-A0A8T2QDW3-F1
#
_cell.length_a   1.000
_cell.length_b   1.000
_cell.length_c   1.000
_cell.angle_alpha   90.00
_cell.angle_beta   90.00
_cell.angle_gamma   90.00
#
_symmetry.space_group_name_H-M   'P 1'
#
loop_
_entity.id
_entity.type
_entity.pdbx_description
1 polymer ?
#
loop_
_entity_poly.entity_id
_entity_poly.type
_entity_poly.pdbx_seq_one_letter_code
_entity_poly.pdbx_strand_id
1 'polypeptide(L)'
;MASERSHENLLSEEAQRNIIEGGRKGGQKGGKTRAEQIGREGYQEMGRKGGLSTMEKSGEEAAREKGIEIDESKYKTKSLDQ
;
A
#
# COMPACT_ATOMS: atom_id res chain seq x y z
N MET A 1 -15.31 -15.95 46.20
CA MET A 1 -14.77 -14.63 45.82
C MET A 1 -14.57 -14.66 44.32
N ALA A 2 -15.49 -14.04 43.57
CA ALA A 2 -15.48 -14.10 42.11
C ALA A 2 -14.57 -13.02 41.53
N SER A 3 -13.50 -13.49 40.90
CA SER A 3 -12.91 -12.99 39.66
C SER A 3 -12.62 -11.48 39.56
N GLU A 4 -11.42 -11.11 40.00
CA GLU A 4 -10.67 -10.04 39.35
C GLU A 4 -10.14 -10.53 38.00
N ARG A 5 -10.02 -9.59 37.04
CA ARG A 5 -9.82 -9.77 35.58
C ARG A 5 -11.14 -10.00 34.85
N SER A 6 -11.55 -9.14 33.92
CA SER A 6 -10.72 -8.41 32.97
C SER A 6 -11.48 -7.16 32.51
N HIS A 7 -10.83 -6.00 32.55
CA HIS A 7 -11.19 -4.90 31.68
C HIS A 7 -10.79 -5.30 30.25
N GLU A 8 -11.56 -6.20 29.63
CA GLU A 8 -11.47 -6.44 28.20
C GLU A 8 -12.05 -5.20 27.52
N ASN A 9 -11.15 -4.41 26.95
CA ASN A 9 -11.45 -3.30 26.06
C ASN A 9 -12.17 -3.85 24.82
N LEU A 10 -13.50 -4.06 24.93
CA LEU A 10 -14.36 -4.35 23.80
C LEU A 10 -14.40 -3.09 22.94
N LEU A 11 -13.45 -2.96 22.01
CA LEU A 11 -13.66 -2.17 20.81
C LEU A 11 -14.95 -2.71 20.19
N SER A 12 -16.04 -1.95 20.30
CA SER A 12 -17.36 -2.33 19.79
C SER A 12 -17.22 -2.99 18.43
N GLU A 13 -17.92 -4.10 18.19
CA GLU A 13 -17.99 -4.76 16.87
C GLU A 13 -18.22 -3.74 15.73
N GLU A 14 -18.91 -2.65 16.04
CA GLU A 14 -19.16 -1.52 15.15
C GLU A 14 -17.90 -0.70 14.83
N ALA A 15 -17.01 -0.48 15.80
CA ALA A 15 -15.71 0.15 15.59
C ALA A 15 -14.79 -0.72 14.74
N GLN A 16 -14.79 -2.05 14.95
CA GLN A 16 -14.01 -2.99 14.13
C GLN A 16 -14.51 -3.00 12.68
N ARG A 17 -15.83 -2.99 12.46
CA ARG A 17 -16.43 -2.87 11.11
C ARG A 17 -16.09 -1.55 10.44
N ASN A 18 -16.17 -0.43 11.15
CA ASN A 18 -15.85 0.89 10.62
C ASN A 18 -14.37 1.04 10.24
N ILE A 19 -13.45 0.42 10.97
CA ILE A 19 -12.01 0.41 10.63
C ILE A 19 -11.76 -0.39 9.34
N ILE A 20 -12.39 -1.56 9.21
CA ILE A 20 -12.27 -2.42 8.02
C ILE A 20 -12.88 -1.72 6.79
N GLU A 21 -14.06 -1.12 6.95
CA GLU A 21 -14.75 -0.42 5.87
C GLU A 21 -14.05 0.89 5.50
N GLY A 22 -13.53 1.63 6.48
CA GLY A 22 -12.72 2.84 6.29
C GLY A 22 -11.44 2.56 5.52
N GLY A 23 -10.74 1.47 5.83
CA GLY A 23 -9.57 1.01 5.09
C GLY A 23 -9.87 0.62 3.64
N ARG A 24 -10.97 -0.11 3.39
CA ARG A 24 -11.41 -0.45 2.01
C ARG A 24 -11.78 0.78 1.19
N LYS A 25 -12.54 1.72 1.77
CA LYS A 25 -12.95 2.95 1.09
C LYS A 25 -11.76 3.89 0.84
N GLY A 26 -10.85 4.01 1.81
CA GLY A 26 -9.63 4.82 1.68
C GLY A 26 -8.65 4.25 0.67
N GLY A 27 -8.38 2.95 0.71
CA GLY A 27 -7.46 2.27 -0.20
C GLY A 27 -7.92 2.30 -1.66
N GLN A 28 -9.21 2.10 -1.93
CA GLN A 28 -9.76 2.19 -3.29
C GLN A 28 -9.75 3.62 -3.84
N LYS A 29 -10.08 4.62 -3.01
CA LYS A 29 -10.03 6.03 -3.43
C LYS A 29 -8.59 6.46 -3.70
N GLY A 30 -7.65 6.16 -2.78
CA GLY A 30 -6.23 6.49 -2.96
C GLY A 30 -5.61 5.82 -4.18
N GLY A 31 -5.91 4.53 -4.41
CA GLY A 31 -5.44 3.80 -5.59
C GLY A 31 -5.95 4.39 -6.90
N LYS A 32 -7.25 4.72 -6.98
CA LYS A 32 -7.85 5.36 -8.16
C LYS A 32 -7.26 6.73 -8.44
N THR A 33 -7.19 7.60 -7.42
CA THR A 33 -6.60 8.94 -7.55
C THR A 33 -5.16 8.87 -8.03
N ARG A 34 -4.35 7.93 -7.49
CA ARG A 34 -2.97 7.77 -7.93
C ARG A 34 -2.90 7.29 -9.38
N ALA A 35 -3.75 6.35 -9.79
CA ALA A 35 -3.83 5.87 -11.17
C ALA A 35 -4.26 6.98 -12.16
N GLU A 36 -5.14 7.90 -11.74
CA GLU A 36 -5.52 9.06 -12.55
C GLU A 36 -4.36 10.06 -12.71
N GLN A 37 -3.55 10.28 -11.67
CA GLN A 37 -2.43 11.22 -11.71
C GLN A 37 -1.26 10.76 -12.59
N ILE A 38 -0.90 9.48 -12.51
CA ILE A 38 0.26 8.91 -13.23
C ILE A 38 -0.14 8.13 -14.49
N GLY A 39 -1.44 8.02 -14.76
CA GLY A 39 -1.99 7.22 -15.83
C GLY A 39 -1.88 5.70 -15.59
N ARG A 40 -2.47 4.94 -16.52
CA ARG A 40 -2.48 3.48 -16.49
C ARG A 40 -1.07 2.88 -16.55
N GLU A 41 -0.20 3.41 -17.40
CA GLU A 41 1.17 2.92 -17.56
C GLU A 41 1.98 3.10 -16.26
N GLY A 42 1.95 4.29 -15.66
CA GLY A 42 2.64 4.54 -14.39
C GLY A 42 2.11 3.66 -13.25
N TYR A 43 0.80 3.45 -13.20
CA TYR A 43 0.20 2.57 -12.19
C TYR A 43 0.59 1.10 -12.38
N GLN A 44 0.68 0.64 -13.63
CA GLN A 44 1.12 -0.70 -13.96
C GLN A 44 2.60 -0.92 -13.60
N GLU A 45 3.48 0.03 -13.91
CA GLU A 45 4.90 -0.04 -13.54
C GLU A 45 5.10 0.00 -12.01
N MET A 46 4.33 0.85 -11.30
CA MET A 46 4.35 0.88 -9.84
C MET A 46 3.88 -0.45 -9.23
N GLY A 47 2.81 -1.04 -9.77
CA GLY A 47 2.32 -2.35 -9.35
C GLY A 47 3.32 -3.47 -9.63
N ARG A 48 4.02 -3.41 -10.77
CA ARG A 48 5.08 -4.35 -11.14
C ARG A 48 6.26 -4.26 -10.17
N LYS A 49 6.73 -3.06 -9.83
CA LYS A 49 7.73 -2.87 -8.76
C LYS A 49 7.25 -3.41 -7.41
N GLY A 50 6.02 -3.11 -7.03
CA GLY A 50 5.41 -3.58 -5.78
C GLY A 50 5.36 -5.11 -5.69
N GLY A 51 4.91 -5.78 -6.75
CA GLY A 51 4.82 -7.24 -6.82
C GLY A 51 6.16 -7.97 -6.86
N LEU A 52 7.24 -7.27 -7.21
CA LEU A 52 8.60 -7.82 -7.18
C LEU A 52 9.29 -7.64 -5.82
N SER A 53 8.75 -6.79 -4.95
CA SER A 53 9.31 -6.56 -3.63
C SER A 53 9.21 -7.84 -2.78
N THR A 54 10.28 -8.16 -2.07
CA THR A 54 10.34 -9.31 -1.15
C THR A 54 10.62 -8.80 0.26
N MET A 55 10.61 -9.69 1.25
CA MET A 55 10.96 -9.29 2.63
C MET A 55 12.44 -8.87 2.76
N GLU A 56 13.31 -9.38 1.90
CA GLU A 56 14.76 -9.12 1.96
C GLU A 56 15.20 -7.99 1.04
N LYS A 57 14.51 -7.81 -0.10
CA LYS A 57 14.92 -6.88 -1.16
C LYS A 57 13.76 -6.00 -1.61
N SER A 58 14.09 -4.75 -1.92
CA SER A 58 13.15 -3.84 -2.56
C SER A 58 12.75 -4.32 -3.95
N GLY A 59 11.57 -3.93 -4.44
CA GLY A 59 11.13 -4.30 -5.78
C GLY A 59 12.04 -3.82 -6.91
N GLU A 60 12.79 -2.75 -6.68
CA GLU A 60 13.78 -2.25 -7.63
C GLU A 60 15.02 -3.14 -7.68
N GLU A 61 15.51 -3.53 -6.50
CA GLU A 61 16.67 -4.42 -6.39
C GLU A 61 16.34 -5.81 -6.95
N ALA A 62 15.17 -6.35 -6.59
CA ALA A 62 14.67 -7.61 -7.12
C ALA A 62 14.42 -7.56 -8.64
N ALA A 63 13.98 -6.42 -9.18
CA ALA A 63 13.83 -6.24 -10.61
C ALA A 63 15.19 -6.24 -11.33
N ARG A 64 16.16 -5.49 -10.79
CA ARG A 64 17.52 -5.43 -11.35
C ARG A 64 18.20 -6.80 -11.36
N GLU A 65 18.07 -7.56 -10.27
CA GLU A 65 18.60 -8.93 -10.17
C GLU A 65 17.98 -9.87 -11.22
N LYS A 66 16.67 -9.72 -11.48
CA LYS A 66 15.94 -10.54 -12.45
C LYS A 66 16.06 -10.04 -13.89
N GLY A 67 16.79 -8.96 -14.16
CA GLY A 67 16.86 -8.34 -15.49
C GLY A 67 15.53 -7.72 -15.95
N ILE A 68 14.66 -7.36 -15.00
CA ILE A 68 13.38 -6.70 -15.24
C ILE A 68 13.63 -5.19 -15.28
N GLU A 69 13.52 -4.58 -16.44
CA GLU A 69 13.57 -3.13 -16.59
C GLU A 69 12.26 -2.51 -16.08
N ILE A 70 12.34 -1.60 -15.10
CA ILE A 70 11.20 -0.84 -14.55
C ILE A 70 11.43 0.65 -14.83
N ASP A 71 10.48 1.29 -15.51
CA ASP A 71 10.55 2.72 -15.78
C ASP A 71 9.94 3.52 -14.63
N GLU A 72 10.80 3.94 -13.71
CA GLU A 72 10.37 4.72 -12.54
C GLU A 72 9.86 6.11 -12.89
N SER A 73 10.27 6.65 -14.04
CA SER A 73 9.85 7.99 -14.48
C SER A 73 8.36 8.07 -14.76
N LYS A 74 7.71 6.92 -15.00
CA LYS A 74 6.26 6.82 -15.26
C LYS A 74 5.40 7.08 -14.03
N TYR A 75 5.95 6.91 -12.82
CA TYR A 75 5.16 7.05 -11.58
C TYR A 75 5.83 7.87 -10.49
N LYS A 76 7.15 8.08 -10.54
CA LYS A 76 7.84 9.08 -9.72
C LYS A 76 7.59 10.44 -10.34
N THR A 77 6.87 11.30 -9.64
CA THR A 77 6.99 12.74 -9.88
C THR A 77 8.45 13.09 -9.66
N LYS A 78 9.10 13.75 -10.63
CA LYS A 78 10.46 14.28 -10.44
C LYS A 78 10.44 15.06 -9.13
N SER A 79 11.04 14.50 -8.09
CA SER A 79 11.35 15.28 -6.89
C SER A 79 12.27 16.37 -7.41
N LEU A 80 11.74 17.59 -7.53
CA LEU A 80 12.58 18.76 -7.59
C LEU A 80 13.35 18.69 -6.27
N ASP A 81 14.61 18.31 -6.36
CA ASP A 81 15.57 18.37 -5.26
C ASP A 81 15.42 19.79 -4.66
N GLN A 82 14.86 19.88 -3.45
CA GLN A 82 14.75 21.13 -2.69
C GLN A 82 15.96 21.27 -1.77
#